data_AF-A0A4Y8WNP8-F1
#
_entry.id   AF-A0A4Y8WNP8-F1
#
_cell.length_a   1.000
_cell.length_b   1.000
_cell.length_c   1.000
_cell.angle_alpha   90.00
_cell.angle_beta   90.00
_cell.angle_gamma   90.00
#
_symmetry.space_group_name_H-M   'P 1'
#
loop_
_entity.id
_entity.type
_entity.pdbx_description
1 polymer ?
#
loop_
_entity_poly.entity_id
_entity_poly.type
_entity_poly.pdbx_seq_one_letter_code
_entity_poly.pdbx_strand_id
1 'polypeptide(L)'
;QYDIENMRFFVEDKKKAKATTFQSIELVPLLMSQKDTSFKKKYRNIFVFEKFTFPEEKVFVVELSEKQLSGRVIRLEIEYSDVLKADLF
;
A
#
# COMPACT_ATOMS: atom_id res chain seq x y z
N GLN A 1 14.15 16.12 -4.14
CA GLN A 1 13.01 15.76 -5.02
C GLN A 1 12.89 14.26 -4.96
N TYR A 2 11.67 13.75 -4.78
CA TYR A 2 11.39 12.32 -4.69
C TYR A 2 10.72 11.90 -5.99
N ASP A 3 11.35 10.98 -6.73
CA ASP A 3 10.85 10.49 -8.01
C ASP A 3 10.18 9.13 -7.78
N ILE A 4 8.86 9.10 -7.97
CA ILE A 4 8.04 7.90 -7.81
C ILE A 4 8.32 7.01 -9.01
N GLU A 5 8.86 5.83 -8.75
CA GLU A 5 9.04 4.81 -9.79
C GLU A 5 7.78 3.96 -9.91
N ASN A 6 7.36 3.34 -8.80
CA ASN A 6 6.20 2.48 -8.75
C ASN A 6 5.44 2.66 -7.43
N MET A 7 4.13 2.42 -7.49
CA MET A 7 3.28 2.30 -6.32
C MET A 7 2.42 1.06 -6.46
N ARG A 8 2.56 0.15 -5.50
CA ARG A 8 1.93 -1.17 -5.51
C ARG A 8 1.12 -1.36 -4.24
N PHE A 9 0.11 -2.22 -4.33
CA PHE A 9 -0.82 -2.46 -3.25
C PHE A 9 -0.95 -3.95 -3.03
N PHE A 10 -0.93 -4.39 -1.78
CA PHE A 10 -0.96 -5.81 -1.46
C PHE A 10 -1.88 -6.08 -0.27
N VAL A 11 -2.45 -7.27 -0.21
CA VAL A 11 -2.98 -7.83 1.03
C VAL A 11 -2.06 -8.98 1.43
N GLU A 12 -1.44 -8.85 2.60
CA GLU A 12 -0.39 -9.75 3.05
C GLU A 12 -0.68 -10.31 4.45
N ASP A 13 -0.15 -11.48 4.77
CA ASP A 13 -0.21 -12.02 6.13
C ASP A 13 0.64 -11.18 7.09
N LYS A 14 0.09 -10.83 8.27
CA LYS A 14 0.87 -10.21 9.35
C LYS A 14 1.98 -11.18 9.76
N LYS A 15 3.22 -10.71 9.79
CA LYS A 15 4.38 -11.54 10.18
C LYS A 15 4.28 -12.00 11.64
N LYS A 16 3.64 -13.15 11.88
CA LYS A 16 3.72 -13.87 13.16
C LYS A 16 4.89 -14.84 13.11
N ALA A 17 5.80 -14.69 14.06
CA ALA A 17 7.02 -15.49 14.13
C ALA A 17 6.72 -16.97 14.42
N LYS A 18 6.53 -17.77 13.36
CA LYS A 18 7.02 -19.16 13.15
C LYS A 18 6.27 -19.82 11.98
N ALA A 19 7.06 -20.35 11.05
CA ALA A 19 6.73 -21.32 9.98
C ALA A 19 6.07 -20.82 8.66
N THR A 20 6.95 -20.52 7.70
CA THR A 20 7.02 -21.00 6.30
C THR A 20 5.97 -20.60 5.25
N THR A 21 4.79 -20.08 5.60
CA THR A 21 3.82 -19.63 4.56
C THR A 21 3.51 -18.15 4.69
N PHE A 22 3.90 -17.37 3.69
CA PHE A 22 3.58 -15.95 3.56
C PHE A 22 2.75 -15.77 2.29
N GLN A 23 1.47 -15.44 2.46
CA GLN A 23 0.59 -15.09 1.35
C GLN A 23 0.67 -13.58 1.12
N SER A 24 0.88 -13.20 -0.14
CA SER A 24 0.80 -11.82 -0.61
C SER A 24 -0.01 -11.82 -1.91
N ILE A 25 -1.09 -11.04 -1.92
CA ILE A 25 -1.97 -10.86 -3.07
C ILE A 25 -1.85 -9.41 -3.52
N GLU A 26 -1.39 -9.19 -4.75
CA GLU A 26 -1.32 -7.86 -5.34
C GLU A 26 -2.72 -7.36 -5.72
N LEU A 27 -3.03 -6.13 -5.35
CA LEU A 27 -4.26 -5.42 -5.69
C LEU A 27 -3.96 -4.30 -6.69
N VAL A 28 -4.78 -4.21 -7.72
CA VAL A 28 -4.67 -3.18 -8.74
C VAL A 28 -5.79 -2.16 -8.53
N PRO A 29 -5.49 -0.86 -8.40
CA PRO A 29 -6.52 0.17 -8.32
C PRO A 29 -7.24 0.29 -9.66
N LEU A 30 -8.57 0.39 -9.61
CA LEU A 30 -9.41 0.71 -10.75
C LEU A 30 -9.18 2.14 -11.25
N LEU A 31 -8.98 3.08 -10.32
CA LEU A 31 -8.77 4.49 -10.60
C LEU A 31 -7.73 5.09 -9.68
N MET A 32 -7.02 6.09 -10.21
CA MET A 32 -6.04 6.90 -9.50
C MET A 32 -6.35 8.37 -9.79
N SER A 33 -6.51 9.18 -8.76
CA SER A 33 -6.84 10.61 -8.92
C SER A 33 -5.68 11.40 -9.50
N GLN A 34 -4.45 11.10 -9.09
CA GLN A 34 -3.24 11.74 -9.59
C GLN A 34 -2.26 10.68 -10.12
N LYS A 35 -1.50 11.03 -11.16
CA LYS A 35 -0.46 10.18 -11.76
C LYS A 35 0.90 10.86 -11.71
N ASP A 36 1.13 11.68 -10.69
CA ASP A 36 2.39 12.41 -10.53
C ASP A 36 3.55 11.44 -10.43
N THR A 37 4.62 11.74 -11.16
CA THR A 37 5.85 10.94 -11.20
C THR A 37 6.89 11.44 -10.20
N SER A 38 6.65 12.57 -9.52
CA SER A 38 7.55 13.10 -8.50
C SER A 38 6.86 14.08 -7.56
N PHE A 39 7.42 14.27 -6.35
CA PHE A 39 6.96 15.28 -5.41
C PHE A 39 8.13 15.90 -4.62
N LYS A 40 7.90 17.09 -4.03
CA LYS A 40 8.95 17.83 -3.30
C LYS A 40 8.90 17.63 -1.78
N LYS A 41 7.71 17.68 -1.17
CA LYS A 41 7.56 17.68 0.30
C LYS A 41 6.39 16.83 0.81
N LYS A 42 5.22 16.98 0.20
CA LYS A 42 4.01 16.22 0.53
C LYS A 42 3.42 15.64 -0.75
N TYR A 43 2.85 14.46 -0.64
CA TYR A 43 2.12 13.79 -1.70
C TYR A 43 0.78 13.32 -1.14
N ARG A 44 -0.30 13.59 -1.86
CA ARG A 44 -1.65 13.13 -1.52
C ARG A 44 -2.29 12.60 -2.79
N ASN A 45 -2.85 11.41 -2.71
CA ASN A 45 -3.54 10.79 -3.83
C ASN A 45 -4.74 9.99 -3.32
N ILE A 46 -5.66 9.66 -4.24
CA ILE A 46 -6.86 8.89 -3.99
C ILE A 46 -6.84 7.71 -4.95
N PHE A 47 -7.00 6.51 -4.38
CA PHE A 47 -7.04 5.24 -5.11
C PHE A 47 -8.40 4.60 -4.91
N VAL A 48 -8.97 4.08 -5.97
CA VAL A 48 -10.23 3.33 -5.94
C VAL A 48 -9.93 1.89 -6.31
N PHE A 49 -10.41 0.94 -5.52
CA PHE A 49 -10.23 -0.49 -5.75
C PHE A 49 -11.59 -1.15 -5.99
N GLU A 50 -11.58 -2.33 -6.62
CA GLU A 50 -12.73 -3.23 -6.53
C GLU A 50 -13.01 -3.56 -5.07
N LYS A 51 -14.26 -3.85 -4.73
CA LYS A 51 -14.61 -4.23 -3.37
C LYS A 51 -13.87 -5.52 -2.99
N PHE A 52 -13.03 -5.46 -1.98
CA PHE A 52 -12.34 -6.62 -1.39
C PHE A 52 -12.54 -6.66 0.12
N THR A 53 -12.17 -7.80 0.72
CA THR A 53 -12.17 -8.00 2.17
C THR A 53 -10.90 -8.73 2.58
N PHE A 54 -10.43 -8.49 3.79
CA PHE A 54 -9.30 -9.21 4.37
C PHE A 54 -9.53 -9.40 5.88
N PRO A 55 -9.10 -10.54 6.46
CA PRO A 55 -9.22 -10.80 7.89
C PRO A 55 -8.17 -10.04 8.72
N GLU A 56 -8.35 -10.00 10.05
CA GLU A 56 -7.45 -9.31 10.99
C GLU A 56 -6.01 -9.86 11.02
N GLU A 57 -5.83 -11.12 10.62
CA GLU A 57 -4.52 -11.76 10.44
C GLU A 57 -3.76 -11.24 9.20
N LYS A 58 -4.43 -10.47 8.34
CA LYS A 58 -3.84 -9.81 7.17
C LYS A 58 -3.78 -8.30 7.34
N VAL A 59 -2.95 -7.69 6.51
CA VAL A 59 -2.68 -6.26 6.46
C VAL A 59 -2.76 -5.79 5.01
N PHE A 60 -3.37 -4.63 4.79
CA PHE A 60 -3.33 -3.98 3.49
C PHE A 60 -2.07 -3.10 3.41
N VAL A 61 -1.22 -3.37 2.44
CA VAL A 61 0.10 -2.76 2.31
C VAL A 61 0.13 -1.85 1.09
N VAL A 62 0.55 -0.61 1.29
CA VAL A 62 0.90 0.32 0.22
C VAL A 62 2.41 0.39 0.14
N GLU A 63 2.97 0.05 -1.02
CA GLU A 63 4.39 0.09 -1.28
C GLU A 63 4.70 1.19 -2.30
N LEU A 64 5.64 2.08 -1.94
CA LEU A 64 6.14 3.14 -2.81
C LEU A 64 7.64 2.93 -3.04
N SER A 65 8.05 2.79 -4.30
CA SER A 65 9.46 2.71 -4.68
C SER A 65 9.95 3.99 -5.35
N GLU A 66 11.18 4.39 -5.02
CA GLU A 66 11.86 5.55 -5.61
C GLU A 66 12.85 5.16 -6.71
N LYS A 67 12.92 5.95 -7.79
CA LYS A 67 13.72 5.68 -9.00
C LYS A 67 15.26 5.79 -8.81
N GLN A 68 15.73 6.27 -7.66
CA GLN A 68 17.15 6.56 -7.44
C GLN A 68 17.98 5.28 -7.23
N LEU A 69 19.29 5.31 -7.50
CA LEU A 69 20.23 4.17 -7.32
C LEU A 69 20.18 3.51 -5.93
N SER A 70 19.71 4.24 -4.92
CA SER A 70 19.54 3.72 -3.55
C SER A 70 18.30 2.83 -3.38
N GLY A 71 17.38 2.75 -4.35
CA GLY A 71 16.27 1.78 -4.39
C GLY A 71 15.37 1.79 -3.16
N ARG A 72 15.07 2.97 -2.59
CA ARG A 72 14.29 3.06 -1.35
C ARG A 72 12.86 2.60 -1.61
N VAL A 73 12.39 1.72 -0.73
CA VAL A 73 11.02 1.23 -0.72
C VAL A 73 10.41 1.60 0.61
N ILE A 74 9.30 2.35 0.57
CA ILE A 74 8.51 2.70 1.73
C ILE A 74 7.29 1.78 1.73
N ARG A 75 7.07 1.07 2.83
CA ARG A 75 5.88 0.26 3.05
C ARG A 75 5.03 0.92 4.12
N LEU A 76 3.76 1.13 3.81
CA LEU A 76 2.74 1.57 4.74
C LEU A 76 1.77 0.41 4.95
N GLU A 77 1.60 0.02 6.20
CA GLU A 77 0.71 -1.05 6.62
C GLU A 77 -0.58 -0.45 7.18
N ILE A 78 -1.72 -0.88 6.64
CA ILE A 78 -3.06 -0.49 7.08
C ILE A 78 -3.71 -1.73 7.67
N GLU A 79 -3.95 -1.71 8.98
CA GLU A 79 -4.57 -2.84 9.65
C GLU A 79 -6.08 -2.89 9.38
N TYR A 80 -6.66 -4.08 9.53
CA TYR A 80 -8.12 -4.24 9.46
C TYR A 80 -8.85 -3.30 10.44
N SER A 81 -8.29 -3.10 11.64
CA SER A 81 -8.87 -2.21 12.65
C SER A 81 -8.82 -0.73 12.26
N ASP A 82 -7.85 -0.32 11.45
CA ASP A 82 -7.78 1.05 10.91
C ASP A 82 -8.88 1.29 9.89
N VAL A 83 -9.18 0.29 9.04
CA VAL A 83 -10.28 0.36 8.07
C VAL A 83 -11.63 0.46 8.78
N LEU A 84 -11.82 -0.29 9.86
CA LEU A 84 -13.07 -0.21 10.65
C LEU A 84 -13.26 1.13 11.37
N LYS A 85 -12.16 1.79 11.74
CA LYS A 85 -12.16 3.10 12.40
C LYS A 85 -12.06 4.26 11.44
N ALA A 86 -11.89 4.00 10.15
CA ALA A 86 -11.77 5.03 9.14
C ALA A 86 -13.09 5.81 9.10
N ASP A 87 -12.99 7.12 9.32
CA ASP A 87 -14.14 8.01 9.18
C ASP A 87 -14.68 7.91 7.75
N LEU A 88 -15.99 7.82 7.63
CA LEU A 88 -16.63 7.74 6.33
C LEU A 88 -16.61 9.10 5.61
N PHE A 89 -16.44 10.23 6.33
CA PHE A 89 -16.52 11.59 5.77
C PHE A 89 -15.77 12.65 6.59
#